data_AF-A4XXV9-F1
#
_entry.id   AF-A4XXV9-F1
#
_cell.length_a   1.000
_cell.length_b   1.000
_cell.length_c   1.000
_cell.angle_alpha   90.00
_cell.angle_beta   90.00
_cell.angle_gamma   90.00
#
_symmetry.space_group_name_H-M   'P 1'
#
loop_
_entity.id
_entity.type
_entity.pdbx_description
1 polymer ?
#
loop_
_entity_poly.entity_id
_entity_poly.type
_entity_poly.pdbx_seq_one_letter_code
_entity_poly.pdbx_strand_id
1 'polypeptide(L)'
;MTCLPPHDGHPGVEIIWAADCREAFNQGVKLAQTWLDNARSGWLWAVMIAERDLLPCAIERRAFEVGFLSRIHQRICSPKCCGQSAKPLSLEL
;
A
#
# COMPACT_ATOMS: atom_id res chain seq x y z
N MET A 1 13.61 7.87 9.41
CA MET A 1 12.78 6.71 9.82
C MET A 1 11.33 7.02 9.52
N THR A 2 10.57 6.03 9.05
CA THR A 2 9.12 6.10 8.87
C THR A 2 8.46 4.96 9.64
N CYS A 3 7.20 5.13 10.00
CA CYS A 3 6.43 4.14 10.75
C CYS A 3 5.09 3.89 10.05
N LEU A 4 4.83 2.63 9.71
CA LEU A 4 3.50 2.17 9.33
C LEU A 4 2.77 1.73 10.59
N PRO A 5 1.63 2.37 10.96
CA PRO A 5 0.85 1.89 12.09
C PRO A 5 0.20 0.54 11.76
N PRO A 6 -0.07 -0.31 12.79
CA PRO A 6 -0.88 -1.51 12.63
C PRO A 6 -2.24 -1.17 12.00
N HIS A 7 -2.76 -2.06 11.16
CA HIS A 7 -4.03 -1.86 10.46
C HIS A 7 -4.71 -3.19 10.14
N ASP A 8 -6.04 -3.25 10.27
CA ASP A 8 -6.85 -4.45 10.00
C ASP A 8 -6.39 -5.74 10.68
N GLY A 9 -5.76 -5.63 11.86
CA GLY A 9 -5.22 -6.77 12.61
C GLY A 9 -3.85 -7.25 12.12
N HIS A 10 -3.27 -6.59 11.11
CA HIS A 10 -1.90 -6.81 10.67
C HIS A 10 -0.94 -5.87 11.43
N PRO A 11 0.27 -6.34 11.81
CA PRO A 11 1.23 -5.52 12.54
C PRO A 11 1.68 -4.27 11.77
N GLY A 12 2.19 -3.30 12.51
CA GLY A 12 2.92 -2.15 11.97
C GLY A 12 4.37 -2.50 11.65
N VAL A 13 5.08 -1.58 11.03
CA VAL A 13 6.52 -1.73 10.72
C VAL A 13 7.23 -0.39 10.74
N GLU A 14 8.45 -0.39 11.26
CA GLU A 14 9.36 0.76 11.19
C GLU A 14 10.38 0.54 10.09
N ILE A 15 10.66 1.60 9.32
CA ILE A 15 11.55 1.54 8.16
C ILE A 15 12.57 2.68 8.25
N ILE A 16 13.84 2.32 8.15
CA ILE A 16 14.95 3.28 8.13
C ILE A 16 15.30 3.57 6.67
N TRP A 17 15.43 4.87 6.37
CA TRP A 17 15.77 5.37 5.04
C TRP A 17 17.08 6.14 5.11
N ALA A 18 17.82 6.16 4.00
CA ALA A 18 19.05 6.94 3.88
C ALA A 18 18.82 8.46 3.79
N ALA A 19 17.57 8.92 3.69
CA ALA A 19 17.17 10.33 3.70
C ALA A 19 15.84 10.50 4.47
N ASP A 20 15.40 11.75 4.67
CA ASP A 20 14.04 11.99 5.17
C ASP A 20 13.02 11.65 4.09
N CYS A 21 12.24 10.60 4.31
CA CYS A 21 11.22 10.13 3.38
C CYS A 21 9.83 10.06 4.01
N ARG A 22 9.63 10.74 5.16
CA ARG A 22 8.37 10.68 5.91
C ARG A 22 7.17 11.13 5.09
N GLU A 23 7.33 12.22 4.35
CA GLU A 23 6.25 12.76 3.52
C GLU A 23 5.85 11.79 2.41
N ALA A 24 6.80 11.37 1.57
CA ALA A 24 6.55 10.44 0.47
C ALA A 24 5.97 9.10 0.97
N PHE A 25 6.50 8.56 2.06
CA PHE A 25 5.97 7.34 2.67
C PHE A 25 4.51 7.51 3.14
N ASN A 26 4.23 8.56 3.90
CA ASN A 26 2.89 8.82 4.43
C ASN A 26 1.88 9.12 3.31
N GLN A 27 2.31 9.78 2.23
CA GLN A 27 1.51 9.98 1.03
C GLN A 27 1.12 8.64 0.40
N GLY A 28 2.06 7.71 0.25
CA GLY A 28 1.79 6.35 -0.25
C GLY A 28 0.75 5.62 0.61
N VAL A 29 0.93 5.62 1.93
CA VAL A 29 -0.03 5.00 2.88
C VAL A 29 -1.42 5.62 2.75
N LYS A 30 -1.50 6.97 2.72
CA LYS A 30 -2.77 7.71 2.64
C LYS A 30 -3.50 7.46 1.33
N LEU A 31 -2.77 7.42 0.21
CA LEU A 31 -3.36 7.16 -1.11
C LEU A 31 -3.92 5.74 -1.20
N ALA A 32 -3.16 4.75 -0.72
CA ALA A 32 -3.64 3.37 -0.65
C ALA A 32 -4.91 3.26 0.22
N GLN A 33 -4.92 3.92 1.38
CA GLN A 33 -6.09 3.96 2.26
C GLN A 33 -7.30 4.60 1.57
N THR A 34 -7.10 5.74 0.89
CA THR A 34 -8.16 6.44 0.16
C THR A 34 -8.75 5.56 -0.94
N TRP A 35 -7.93 4.81 -1.68
CA TRP A 35 -8.41 3.85 -2.67
C TRP A 35 -9.19 2.68 -2.04
N LEU A 36 -8.73 2.17 -0.89
CA LEU A 36 -9.42 1.12 -0.13
C LEU A 36 -10.78 1.58 0.40
N ASP A 37 -10.92 2.85 0.78
CA ASP A 37 -12.14 3.42 1.34
C ASP A 37 -13.17 3.79 0.26
N ASN A 38 -12.71 4.27 -0.91
CA ASN A 38 -13.58 4.73 -2.01
C ASN A 38 -14.12 3.61 -2.92
N ALA A 39 -14.67 2.54 -2.34
CA ALA A 39 -15.22 1.37 -3.06
C ALA A 39 -14.26 0.75 -4.11
N ARG A 40 -12.95 1.01 -4.00
CA ARG A 40 -11.93 0.61 -5.00
C ARG A 40 -12.24 1.14 -6.40
N SER A 41 -12.80 2.35 -6.52
CA SER A 41 -13.10 2.96 -7.81
C SER A 41 -11.82 3.22 -8.62
N GLY A 42 -11.80 2.78 -9.88
CA GLY A 42 -10.64 2.92 -10.77
C GLY A 42 -9.54 1.88 -10.50
N TRP A 43 -8.54 1.86 -11.38
CA TRP A 43 -7.46 0.89 -11.31
C TRP A 43 -6.43 1.23 -10.23
N LEU A 44 -6.13 0.27 -9.35
CA LEU A 44 -5.12 0.42 -8.28
C LEU A 44 -3.76 0.91 -8.82
N TRP A 45 -3.32 0.34 -9.94
CA TRP A 45 -2.05 0.71 -10.55
C TRP A 45 -2.05 2.16 -11.07
N ALA A 46 -3.19 2.66 -11.55
CA ALA A 46 -3.28 3.99 -12.15
C ALA A 46 -3.12 5.08 -11.10
N VAL A 47 -3.79 4.94 -9.95
CA VAL A 47 -3.64 5.89 -8.83
C VAL A 47 -2.22 5.86 -8.28
N MET A 48 -1.59 4.68 -8.21
CA MET A 48 -0.22 4.54 -7.72
C MET A 48 0.80 5.22 -8.63
N ILE A 49 0.76 4.96 -9.95
CA ILE A 49 1.74 5.50 -10.90
C ILE A 49 1.61 7.03 -11.01
N ALA A 50 0.39 7.55 -11.07
CA ALA A 50 0.16 8.99 -11.21
C ALA A 50 0.82 9.80 -10.08
N GLU A 51 0.69 9.35 -8.83
CA GLU A 51 1.26 10.03 -7.67
C GLU A 51 2.77 9.77 -7.52
N ARG A 52 3.24 8.56 -7.84
CA ARG A 52 4.67 8.23 -7.80
C ARG A 52 5.47 9.10 -8.76
N ASP A 53 4.94 9.36 -9.96
CA ASP A 53 5.67 10.08 -11.01
C ASP A 53 5.85 11.57 -10.70
N LEU A 54 5.10 12.10 -9.73
CA LEU A 54 5.29 13.47 -9.21
C LEU A 54 6.49 13.60 -8.26
N LEU A 55 6.99 12.49 -7.70
CA LEU A 55 8.10 12.52 -6.75
C LEU A 55 9.44 12.65 -7.48
N PRO A 56 10.22 13.71 -7.22
CA PRO A 56 11.43 13.99 -7.97
C PRO A 56 12.55 13.00 -7.65
N CYS A 57 12.71 12.60 -6.39
CA CYS A 57 13.82 11.76 -5.96
C CYS A 57 13.48 10.25 -6.04
N ALA A 58 14.44 9.44 -6.47
CA ALA A 58 14.27 7.98 -6.53
C ALA A 58 14.05 7.35 -5.14
N ILE A 59 14.64 7.90 -4.09
CA ILE A 59 14.46 7.40 -2.71
C ILE A 59 13.06 7.69 -2.19
N GLU A 60 12.50 8.86 -2.50
CA GLU A 60 11.14 9.24 -2.14
C GLU A 60 10.12 8.37 -2.88
N ARG A 61 10.34 8.12 -4.18
CA ARG A 61 9.52 7.17 -4.96
C ARG A 61 9.46 5.80 -4.32
N ARG A 62 10.60 5.25 -3.90
CA ARG A 62 10.66 3.97 -3.18
C ARG A 62 9.93 4.03 -1.84
N ALA A 63 10.09 5.11 -1.08
CA ALA A 63 9.40 5.26 0.19
C ALA A 63 7.87 5.34 0.02
N PHE A 64 7.40 6.05 -1.00
CA PHE A 64 6.01 6.07 -1.41
C PHE A 64 5.50 4.68 -1.78
N GLU A 65 6.21 3.96 -2.65
CA GLU A 65 5.84 2.61 -3.10
C GLU A 65 5.72 1.65 -1.91
N VAL A 66 6.70 1.68 -1.00
CA VAL A 66 6.70 0.86 0.21
C VAL A 66 5.54 1.21 1.13
N GLY A 67 5.25 2.50 1.36
CA GLY A 67 4.07 2.92 2.13
C GLY A 67 2.75 2.46 1.52
N PHE A 68 2.60 2.65 0.21
CA PHE A 68 1.41 2.29 -0.55
C PHE A 68 1.14 0.78 -0.52
N LEU A 69 2.13 -0.02 -0.93
CA LEU A 69 1.98 -1.48 -1.02
C LEU A 69 1.83 -2.12 0.36
N SER A 70 2.49 -1.59 1.40
CA SER A 70 2.33 -2.13 2.76
C SER A 70 0.91 -1.95 3.29
N ARG A 71 0.25 -0.81 3.00
CA ARG A 71 -1.15 -0.61 3.41
C ARG A 71 -2.10 -1.55 2.67
N ILE A 72 -1.89 -1.77 1.38
CA ILE A 72 -2.65 -2.77 0.61
C ILE A 72 -2.43 -4.17 1.20
N HIS A 73 -1.20 -4.52 1.52
CA HIS A 73 -0.84 -5.80 2.14
C HIS A 73 -1.54 -6.00 3.50
N GLN A 74 -1.55 -4.98 4.37
CA GLN A 74 -2.27 -5.03 5.66
C GLN A 74 -3.75 -5.37 5.48
N ARG A 75 -4.42 -4.81 4.46
CA ARG A 75 -5.82 -5.12 4.15
C ARG A 75 -6.01 -6.53 3.58
N ILE A 76 -5.15 -6.96 2.65
CA ILE A 76 -5.26 -8.30 2.02
C ILE A 76 -5.05 -9.41 3.04
N CYS A 77 -4.06 -9.25 3.92
CA CYS A 77 -3.74 -10.24 4.96
C CYS A 77 -4.60 -10.10 6.22
N SER A 78 -5.62 -9.24 6.21
CA SER A 78 -6.54 -9.12 7.33
C SER A 78 -7.37 -10.39 7.50
N PRO A 79 -7.46 -10.95 8.72
CA PRO A 79 -8.31 -12.11 9.01
C PRO A 79 -9.78 -11.93 8.59
N LYS A 80 -10.27 -10.68 8.58
CA LYS A 80 -11.65 -10.34 8.19
C LYS A 80 -11.88 -10.42 6.67
N CYS A 81 -10.84 -10.28 5.85
CA CYS A 81 -10.94 -10.46 4.39
C CYS A 81 -10.81 -11.94 3.97
N CYS A 82 -10.21 -12.79 4.80
CA CYS A 82 -10.04 -14.22 4.53
C CYS A 82 -11.35 -15.05 4.56
N GLY A 83 -12.50 -14.44 4.85
CA GLY A 83 -13.81 -15.12 4.81
C GLY A 83 -14.37 -15.38 3.41
N GLN A 84 -13.78 -14.78 2.38
CA GLN A 84 -14.06 -15.16 0.99
C GLN A 84 -12.90 -16.01 0.49
N SER A 85 -13.03 -17.32 0.70
CA SER A 85 -12.24 -18.32 -0.01
C SER A 85 -12.43 -18.07 -1.51
N ALA A 86 -11.49 -17.35 -2.12
CA ALA A 86 -11.32 -17.36 -3.56
C ALA A 86 -10.99 -18.81 -3.89
N LYS A 87 -12.01 -19.56 -4.36
CA LYS A 87 -11.78 -20.87 -4.95
C LYS A 87 -10.63 -20.72 -5.94
N PRO A 88 -9.58 -21.56 -5.88
CA PRO A 88 -8.54 -21.51 -6.88
C PRO A 88 -9.22 -21.64 -8.24
N LEU A 89 -8.92 -20.71 -9.14
CA LEU A 89 -9.24 -20.87 -10.55
C LEU A 89 -8.47 -22.11 -11.01
N SER A 90 -9.13 -23.26 -11.04
CA SER A 90 -8.65 -24.41 -11.79
C SER A 90 -8.54 -23.96 -13.23
N LEU A 91 -7.32 -23.69 -13.68
CA LEU A 91 -6.96 -23.67 -15.08
C LEU A 91 -7.08 -25.12 -15.57
N GLU A 92 -8.30 -25.50 -15.94
CA GLU A 92 -8.52 -26.63 -16.83
C GLU A 92 -7.98 -26.20 -18.19
N LEU A 93 -6.85 -26.80 -18.59
CA LEU A 93 -6.24 -26.68 -19.91
C LEU A 93 -6.82 -27.77 -20.83
#